data_AF-A0A8T7K2Q2-F1
#
_entry.id   AF-A0A8T7K2Q2-F1
#
_cell.length_a   1.000
_cell.length_b   1.000
_cell.length_c   1.000
_cell.angle_alpha   90.00
_cell.angle_beta   90.00
_cell.angle_gamma   90.00
#
_symmetry.space_group_name_H-M   'P 1'
#
loop_
_entity.id
_entity.type
_entity.pdbx_description
1 polymer ?
#
loop_
_entity_poly.entity_id
_entity_poly.type
_entity_poly.pdbx_seq_one_letter_code
_entity_poly.pdbx_strand_id
1 'polypeptide(L)'
;MAKKRRTLGKLPPKHLFFLNPYEDARFTQCPKCGQKTRIRKFPFAIHIDPHVLMTLNMSGPYCPRCDLIILHKDKVERLLVAAFTQRDPSIIGNDYLMIGTTERSYWRKASTQGGTYQELFDNLHDFKEVLSFEPRRWVWAPDEKDPKKSE
;
A
#
# COMPACT_ATOMS: atom_id res chain seq x y z
N MET A 1 -0.65 -12.64 28.14
CA MET A 1 0.26 -11.58 27.65
C MET A 1 0.12 -11.51 26.13
N ALA A 2 -0.29 -10.36 25.56
CA ALA A 2 -0.48 -10.24 24.12
C ALA A 2 0.87 -10.40 23.40
N LYS A 3 0.94 -11.31 22.43
CA LYS A 3 2.15 -11.62 21.64
C LYS A 3 2.59 -10.33 20.95
N LYS A 4 3.69 -9.72 21.41
CA LYS A 4 4.24 -8.48 20.84
C LYS A 4 4.51 -8.74 19.36
N ARG A 5 3.75 -8.08 18.48
CA ARG A 5 3.90 -8.23 17.04
C ARG A 5 5.32 -7.80 16.70
N ARG A 6 6.11 -8.69 16.07
CA ARG A 6 7.47 -8.36 15.64
C ARG A 6 7.35 -7.28 14.57
N THR A 7 7.82 -6.09 14.88
CA THR A 7 7.92 -4.97 13.92
C THR A 7 9.32 -4.95 13.33
N LEU A 8 9.43 -4.71 12.03
CA LEU A 8 10.68 -4.47 11.32
C LEU A 8 11.18 -3.04 11.59
N GLY A 9 10.27 -2.07 11.56
CA GLY A 9 10.56 -0.69 11.92
C GLY A 9 10.71 -0.47 13.43
N LYS A 10 11.52 0.54 13.81
CA LYS A 10 11.61 1.02 15.20
C LYS A 10 10.43 1.91 15.61
N LEU A 11 9.71 2.46 14.65
CA LEU A 11 8.57 3.34 14.90
C LEU A 11 7.27 2.56 15.06
N PRO A 12 6.27 3.13 15.76
CA PRO A 12 4.98 2.44 15.95
C PRO A 12 4.29 2.18 14.61
N PRO A 13 3.67 1.00 14.40
CA PRO A 13 2.97 0.71 13.16
C PRO A 13 1.88 1.74 12.83
N LYS A 14 1.81 2.16 11.56
CA LYS A 14 0.83 3.13 11.06
C LYS A 14 0.08 2.56 9.87
N HIS A 15 -1.14 3.04 9.70
CA HIS A 15 -2.01 2.75 8.56
C HIS A 15 -2.43 1.28 8.38
N LEU A 16 -3.66 1.09 7.96
CA LEU A 16 -4.07 -0.15 7.28
C LEU A 16 -3.64 -0.02 5.82
N PHE A 17 -3.26 -1.12 5.19
CA PHE A 17 -2.79 -1.11 3.81
C PHE A 17 -3.53 -2.13 2.96
N PHE A 18 -3.86 -1.74 1.74
CA PHE A 18 -4.39 -2.64 0.72
C PHE A 18 -3.66 -2.39 -0.59
N LEU A 19 -3.00 -3.44 -1.10
CA LEU A 19 -2.47 -3.46 -2.45
C LEU A 19 -3.57 -3.97 -3.37
N ASN A 20 -4.19 -3.05 -4.09
CA ASN A 20 -5.29 -3.31 -5.00
C ASN A 20 -4.77 -3.99 -6.29
N PRO A 21 -5.15 -5.26 -6.56
CA PRO A 21 -4.77 -5.96 -7.79
C PRO A 21 -5.68 -5.60 -8.98
N TYR A 22 -6.80 -4.92 -8.76
CA TYR A 22 -7.81 -4.63 -9.78
C TYR A 22 -7.50 -3.29 -10.47
N GLU A 23 -7.30 -3.33 -11.78
CA GLU A 23 -6.95 -2.15 -12.58
C GLU A 23 -8.13 -1.18 -12.75
N ASP A 24 -9.35 -1.72 -12.80
CA ASP A 24 -10.61 -1.03 -13.03
C ASP A 24 -11.22 -0.47 -11.73
N ALA A 25 -11.01 -1.13 -10.59
CA ALA A 25 -11.52 -0.68 -9.30
C ALA A 25 -10.70 0.50 -8.75
N ARG A 26 -11.19 1.74 -8.94
CA ARG A 26 -10.49 2.98 -8.50
C ARG A 26 -10.61 3.32 -7.00
N PHE A 27 -11.46 2.63 -6.24
CA PHE A 27 -11.69 2.86 -4.80
C PHE A 27 -11.88 4.35 -4.40
N THR A 28 -12.77 5.06 -5.13
CA THR A 28 -13.18 6.43 -4.80
C THR A 28 -13.88 6.52 -3.43
N GLN A 29 -14.45 5.40 -2.97
CA GLN A 29 -14.98 5.19 -1.63
C GLN A 29 -14.17 4.13 -0.89
N CYS A 30 -14.08 4.28 0.43
CA CYS A 30 -13.39 3.34 1.29
C CYS A 30 -14.15 2.02 1.35
N PRO A 31 -13.53 0.87 1.03
CA PRO A 31 -14.22 -0.42 1.04
C PRO A 31 -14.63 -0.86 2.45
N LYS A 32 -14.00 -0.31 3.49
CA LYS A 32 -14.29 -0.64 4.90
C LYS A 32 -15.46 0.15 5.48
N CYS A 33 -15.64 1.42 5.10
CA CYS A 33 -16.63 2.31 5.74
C CYS A 33 -17.51 3.12 4.79
N GLY A 34 -17.34 2.97 3.47
CA GLY A 34 -18.11 3.68 2.44
C GLY A 34 -17.81 5.18 2.28
N GLN A 35 -16.99 5.76 3.16
CA GLN A 35 -16.66 7.19 3.10
C GLN A 35 -15.76 7.52 1.92
N LYS A 36 -15.84 8.77 1.42
CA LYS A 36 -14.97 9.27 0.35
C LYS A 36 -13.49 9.15 0.75
N THR A 37 -12.68 8.61 -0.14
CA THR A 37 -11.22 8.63 0.01
C THR A 37 -10.66 9.96 -0.49
N ARG A 38 -9.43 10.27 -0.07
CA ARG A 38 -8.67 11.43 -0.55
C ARG A 38 -7.37 10.95 -1.15
N ILE A 39 -6.91 11.59 -2.22
CA ILE A 39 -5.59 11.27 -2.77
C ILE A 39 -4.52 11.87 -1.85
N ARG A 40 -3.63 11.00 -1.36
CA ARG A 40 -2.50 11.37 -0.51
C ARG A 40 -1.23 10.69 -1.01
N LYS A 41 -0.10 11.35 -0.80
CA LYS A 41 1.22 10.86 -1.20
C LYS A 41 1.93 10.34 0.04
N PHE A 42 2.46 9.12 -0.05
CA PHE A 42 3.21 8.47 1.03
C PHE A 42 4.54 7.94 0.48
N PRO A 43 5.63 8.11 1.25
CA PRO A 43 6.87 7.40 0.96
C PRO A 43 6.75 5.98 1.53
N PHE A 44 6.73 4.99 0.65
CA PHE A 44 6.66 3.58 0.97
C PHE A 44 8.05 2.97 1.00
N ALA A 45 8.27 1.99 1.88
CA ALA A 45 9.41 1.10 1.80
C ALA A 45 8.99 -0.19 1.07
N ILE A 46 9.72 -0.53 0.02
CA ILE A 46 9.51 -1.74 -0.78
C ILE A 46 10.77 -2.59 -0.77
N HIS A 47 10.60 -3.88 -0.56
CA HIS A 47 11.62 -4.89 -0.80
C HIS A 47 11.28 -5.65 -2.07
N ILE A 48 12.24 -5.77 -2.97
CA ILE A 48 12.15 -6.56 -4.19
C ILE A 48 13.18 -7.68 -4.06
N ASP A 49 12.71 -8.92 -4.13
CA ASP A 49 13.53 -10.11 -3.98
C ASP A 49 14.53 -10.21 -5.16
N PRO A 50 15.83 -10.50 -4.95
CA PRO A 50 16.52 -10.77 -3.68
C PRO A 50 17.32 -9.61 -3.09
N HIS A 51 17.45 -8.49 -3.80
CA HIS A 51 18.58 -7.59 -3.56
C HIS A 51 18.22 -6.13 -3.32
N VAL A 52 16.96 -5.73 -3.50
CA VAL A 52 16.62 -4.30 -3.46
C VAL A 52 15.71 -3.99 -2.29
N LEU A 53 16.15 -3.06 -1.45
CA LEU A 53 15.32 -2.36 -0.49
C LEU A 53 15.38 -0.88 -0.81
N MET A 54 14.25 -0.28 -1.16
CA MET A 54 14.21 1.12 -1.55
C MET A 54 12.96 1.84 -1.05
N THR A 55 12.94 3.17 -1.23
CA THR A 55 11.77 3.98 -0.91
C THR A 55 11.11 4.52 -2.19
N LEU A 56 9.78 4.40 -2.28
CA LEU A 56 8.98 4.87 -3.40
C LEU A 56 7.95 5.88 -2.91
N ASN A 57 7.91 7.06 -3.50
CA ASN A 57 6.95 8.08 -3.11
C ASN A 57 5.74 8.07 -4.03
N MET A 58 4.67 7.40 -3.61
CA MET A 58 3.49 7.15 -4.45
C MET A 58 2.24 7.83 -3.90
N SER A 59 1.34 8.20 -4.82
CA SER A 59 0.02 8.72 -4.48
C SER A 59 -1.04 7.63 -4.63
N GLY A 60 -1.97 7.58 -3.67
CA GLY A 60 -3.08 6.63 -3.67
C GLY A 60 -4.28 7.13 -2.88
N PRO A 61 -5.45 6.49 -3.03
CA PRO A 61 -6.60 6.74 -2.17
C PRO A 61 -6.27 6.46 -0.70
N TYR A 62 -6.65 7.39 0.16
CA TYR A 62 -6.50 7.32 1.61
C TYR A 62 -7.82 7.63 2.31
N CYS A 63 -8.22 6.78 3.25
CA CYS A 63 -9.38 7.00 4.09
C CYS A 63 -8.93 7.54 5.46
N PRO A 64 -9.20 8.81 5.80
CA PRO A 64 -8.84 9.38 7.10
C PRO A 64 -9.61 8.76 8.27
N ARG A 65 -10.81 8.22 8.02
CA ARG A 65 -11.63 7.59 9.07
C ARG A 65 -11.10 6.21 9.49
N CYS A 66 -10.67 5.41 8.52
CA CYS A 66 -10.17 4.06 8.78
C CYS A 66 -8.65 4.00 8.90
N ASP A 67 -7.97 5.10 8.59
CA ASP A 67 -6.52 5.13 8.42
C ASP A 67 -6.02 4.14 7.35
N LEU A 68 -6.81 3.94 6.28
CA LEU A 68 -6.55 2.95 5.22
C LEU A 68 -5.90 3.62 4.00
N ILE A 69 -4.74 3.10 3.61
CA ILE A 69 -4.04 3.43 2.38
C ILE A 69 -4.35 2.35 1.34
N ILE A 70 -4.74 2.77 0.14
CA ILE A 70 -4.99 1.89 -1.00
C ILE A 70 -3.97 2.26 -2.08
N LEU A 71 -3.17 1.28 -2.49
CA LEU A 71 -2.19 1.45 -3.57
C LEU A 71 -2.53 0.49 -4.70
N HIS A 72 -2.46 0.96 -5.94
CA HIS A 72 -2.74 0.08 -7.06
C HIS A 72 -1.48 -0.65 -7.51
N LYS A 73 -1.61 -1.96 -7.73
CA LYS A 73 -0.53 -2.85 -8.15
C LYS A 73 0.06 -2.41 -9.51
N ASP A 74 -0.79 -2.08 -10.48
CA ASP A 74 -0.39 -1.58 -11.81
C ASP A 74 0.53 -0.35 -11.73
N LYS A 75 0.23 0.58 -10.82
CA LYS A 75 1.04 1.78 -10.61
C LYS A 75 2.39 1.48 -9.98
N VAL A 76 2.45 0.51 -9.07
CA VAL A 76 3.73 0.07 -8.46
C VAL A 76 4.60 -0.55 -9.56
N GLU A 77 4.05 -1.50 -10.32
CA GLU A 77 4.78 -2.21 -11.36
C GLU A 77 5.26 -1.29 -12.47
N ARG A 78 4.41 -0.35 -12.95
CA ARG A 78 4.84 0.65 -13.94
C ARG A 78 5.99 1.51 -13.44
N LEU A 79 5.99 1.88 -12.16
CA LEU A 79 7.08 2.65 -11.56
C LEU A 79 8.36 1.81 -11.46
N LEU A 80 8.25 0.54 -11.09
CA LEU A 80 9.38 -0.39 -11.04
C LEU A 80 10.00 -0.59 -12.43
N VAL A 81 9.18 -0.86 -13.45
CA VAL A 81 9.64 -0.95 -14.84
C VAL A 81 10.36 0.33 -15.24
N ALA A 82 9.74 1.51 -15.04
CA ALA A 82 10.36 2.79 -15.40
C ALA A 82 11.70 3.03 -14.68
N ALA A 83 11.84 2.60 -13.42
CA ALA A 83 13.05 2.77 -12.63
C ALA A 83 14.18 1.80 -13.03
N PHE A 84 13.84 0.58 -13.43
CA PHE A 84 14.81 -0.51 -13.62
C PHE A 84 15.11 -0.86 -15.08
N THR A 85 14.30 -0.43 -16.06
CA THR A 85 14.51 -0.71 -17.49
C THR A 85 15.91 -0.39 -18.00
N GLN A 86 16.53 0.70 -17.52
CA GLN A 86 17.89 1.08 -17.97
C GLN A 86 18.99 0.65 -16.99
N ARG A 87 18.64 0.46 -15.71
CA ARG A 87 19.62 0.25 -14.65
C ARG A 87 19.91 -1.22 -14.43
N ASP A 88 18.85 -2.02 -14.31
CA ASP A 88 18.93 -3.45 -14.06
C ASP A 88 17.58 -4.10 -14.40
N PRO A 89 17.40 -4.53 -15.66
CA PRO A 89 16.15 -5.16 -16.10
C PRO A 89 15.83 -6.47 -15.38
N SER A 90 16.81 -7.13 -14.73
CA SER A 90 16.61 -8.42 -14.06
C SER A 90 15.67 -8.35 -12.85
N ILE A 91 15.43 -7.14 -12.33
CA ILE A 91 14.51 -6.88 -11.22
C ILE A 91 13.05 -6.85 -11.70
N ILE A 92 12.82 -6.59 -12.99
CA ILE A 92 11.47 -6.48 -13.53
C ILE A 92 10.81 -7.86 -13.56
N GLY A 93 9.67 -7.98 -12.88
CA GLY A 93 8.93 -9.24 -12.76
C GLY A 93 9.25 -10.03 -11.49
N ASN A 94 10.18 -9.55 -10.66
CA ASN A 94 10.46 -10.17 -9.36
C ASN A 94 9.35 -9.90 -8.36
N ASP A 95 9.23 -10.80 -7.39
CA ASP A 95 8.33 -10.63 -6.25
C ASP A 95 8.77 -9.43 -5.40
N TYR A 96 7.78 -8.69 -4.91
CA TYR A 96 8.02 -7.55 -4.05
C TYR A 96 7.05 -7.52 -2.87
N LEU A 97 7.53 -6.95 -1.77
CA LEU A 97 6.80 -6.75 -0.55
C LEU A 97 6.78 -5.28 -0.16
N MET A 98 5.58 -4.74 0.01
CA MET A 98 5.36 -3.43 0.62
C MET A 98 5.46 -3.59 2.14
N ILE A 99 6.53 -3.08 2.74
CA ILE A 99 6.79 -3.28 4.17
C ILE A 99 5.98 -2.29 5.01
N GLY A 100 5.93 -1.03 4.56
CA GLY A 100 5.35 0.06 5.34
C GLY A 100 5.56 1.42 4.70
N THR A 101 5.38 2.45 5.51
CA THR A 101 5.64 3.85 5.15
C THR A 101 6.81 4.41 5.94
N THR A 102 7.62 5.27 5.34
CA THR A 102 8.70 5.96 6.04
C THR A 102 8.32 7.38 6.44
N GLU A 103 9.07 7.99 7.34
CA GLU A 103 8.88 9.41 7.65
C GLU A 103 9.26 10.31 6.47
N ARG A 104 8.51 11.40 6.27
CA ARG A 104 8.69 12.29 5.10
C ARG A 104 10.00 13.05 5.15
N SER A 105 10.48 13.39 6.35
CA SER A 105 11.79 14.01 6.58
C SER A 105 12.93 13.09 6.12
N TYR A 106 12.86 11.81 6.49
CA TYR A 106 13.81 10.79 6.05
C TYR A 106 13.78 10.60 4.54
N TRP A 107 12.60 10.45 3.93
CA TRP A 107 12.49 10.33 2.47
C TRP A 107 13.15 11.50 1.74
N ARG A 108 12.95 12.73 2.23
CA ARG A 108 13.58 13.93 1.65
C ARG A 108 15.11 13.87 1.78
N LYS A 109 15.64 13.50 2.95
CA LYS A 109 17.08 13.31 3.16
C LYS A 109 17.64 12.24 2.22
N ALA A 110 17.02 11.06 2.21
CA ALA A 110 17.45 9.91 1.42
C ALA A 110 17.42 10.18 -0.09
N SER A 111 16.45 10.97 -0.57
CA SER A 111 16.36 11.36 -1.98
C SER A 111 17.48 12.32 -2.42
N THR A 112 18.09 13.06 -1.50
CA THR A 112 19.14 14.06 -1.82
C THR A 112 20.54 13.53 -1.56
N GLN A 113 20.74 12.81 -0.45
CA GLN A 113 22.06 12.43 0.05
C GLN A 113 22.29 10.91 0.04
N GLY A 114 21.28 10.13 -0.36
CA GLY A 114 21.24 8.70 -0.07
C GLY A 114 20.89 8.42 1.39
N GLY A 115 20.66 7.16 1.72
CA GLY A 115 20.35 6.71 3.07
C GLY A 115 20.84 5.30 3.30
N THR A 116 21.18 4.97 4.53
CA THR A 116 21.56 3.61 4.92
C THR A 116 20.33 2.77 5.22
N TYR A 117 20.45 1.44 5.14
CA TYR A 117 19.34 0.55 5.53
C TYR A 117 18.96 0.68 7.00
N GLN A 118 19.93 0.94 7.88
CA GLN A 118 19.67 1.17 9.29
C GLN A 118 18.80 2.42 9.52
N GLU A 119 19.11 3.53 8.84
CA GLU A 119 18.28 4.73 8.89
C GLU A 119 16.88 4.49 8.31
N LEU A 120 16.75 3.64 7.29
CA LEU A 120 15.45 3.26 6.74
C LEU A 120 14.59 2.57 7.81
N PHE A 121 15.12 1.54 8.48
CA PHE A 121 14.39 0.83 9.54
C PHE A 121 14.10 1.71 10.76
N ASP A 122 14.99 2.66 11.08
CA ASP A 122 14.80 3.62 12.16
C ASP A 122 13.66 4.61 11.88
N ASN A 123 13.37 4.86 10.60
CA ASN A 123 12.31 5.77 10.14
C ASN A 123 11.12 5.04 9.52
N LEU A 124 11.05 3.71 9.67
CA LEU A 124 10.01 2.87 9.09
C LEU A 124 8.85 2.70 10.07
N HIS A 125 7.65 3.00 9.57
CA HIS A 125 6.39 2.58 10.14
C HIS A 125 5.87 1.37 9.38
N ASP A 126 5.91 0.21 10.01
CA ASP A 126 5.24 -0.97 9.47
C ASP A 126 3.74 -0.73 9.36
N PHE A 127 3.09 -1.45 8.46
CA PHE A 127 1.64 -1.42 8.40
C PHE A 127 1.01 -2.04 9.65
N LYS A 128 -0.04 -1.40 10.18
CA LYS A 128 -0.86 -1.99 11.24
C LYS A 128 -1.47 -3.30 10.78
N GLU A 129 -1.92 -3.37 9.55
CA GLU A 129 -2.50 -4.57 8.97
C GLU A 129 -2.49 -4.45 7.44
N VAL A 130 -2.21 -5.55 6.76
CA VAL A 130 -2.38 -5.68 5.32
C VAL A 130 -3.72 -6.38 5.09
N LEU A 131 -4.63 -5.70 4.42
CA LEU A 131 -5.98 -6.16 4.13
C LEU A 131 -6.07 -6.57 2.67
N SER A 132 -7.00 -7.47 2.36
CA SER A 132 -7.47 -7.76 1.01
C SER A 132 -8.94 -7.38 0.91
N PHE A 133 -9.31 -6.75 -0.19
CA PHE A 133 -10.71 -6.45 -0.51
C PHE A 133 -11.01 -6.97 -1.91
N GLU A 134 -12.12 -7.67 -2.04
CA GLU A 134 -12.66 -8.02 -3.34
C GLU A 134 -13.74 -7.00 -3.71
N PRO A 135 -13.65 -6.31 -4.87
CA PRO A 135 -14.73 -5.47 -5.34
C PRO A 135 -15.98 -6.34 -5.50
N ARG A 136 -17.13 -5.80 -5.13
CA ARG A 136 -18.41 -6.45 -5.45
C ARG A 136 -18.45 -6.61 -6.96
N ARG A 137 -18.41 -7.86 -7.44
CA ARG A 137 -18.64 -8.14 -8.86
C ARG A 137 -20.05 -7.63 -9.15
N TRP A 138 -20.18 -6.70 -10.09
CA TRP A 138 -21.49 -6.42 -10.72
C TRP A 138 -21.86 -7.64 -11.54
N VAL A 139 -22.31 -8.70 -10.87
CA VAL A 139 -23.10 -9.73 -11.52
C VAL A 139 -24.43 -9.05 -11.83
N TRP A 140 -24.85 -9.07 -13.09
CA TRP A 140 -26.26 -8.87 -13.44
C TRP A 140 -27.04 -10.04 -12.85
N ALA A 141 -27.24 -10.02 -11.54
CA ALA A 141 -28.20 -10.85 -10.86
C ALA A 141 -29.54 -10.09 -10.92
N PRO A 142 -30.65 -10.72 -11.34
CA PRO A 142 -31.95 -10.15 -11.08
C PRO A 142 -32.06 -9.88 -9.57
N ASP A 143 -32.66 -8.76 -9.17
CA ASP A 143 -32.88 -8.42 -7.76
C ASP A 143 -33.46 -9.64 -7.05
N GLU A 144 -32.65 -10.30 -6.23
CA GLU A 144 -33.17 -11.26 -5.26
C GLU A 144 -34.04 -10.44 -4.32
N LYS A 145 -35.36 -10.57 -4.51
CA LYS A 145 -36.37 -9.97 -3.65
C LYS A 145 -35.98 -10.24 -2.19
N ASP A 146 -35.69 -9.16 -1.46
CA ASP A 146 -35.56 -9.19 -0.02
C ASP A 146 -36.75 -9.97 0.58
N PRO A 147 -36.54 -11.07 1.32
CA PRO A 147 -37.64 -11.84 1.92
C PRO A 147 -38.25 -11.13 3.14
N LYS A 148 -38.14 -9.80 3.23
CA LYS A 148 -38.70 -8.98 4.32
C LYS A 148 -39.54 -7.84 3.76
N LYS A 149 -40.68 -8.20 3.18
CA LYS A 149 -41.90 -7.37 3.19
C LYS A 149 -43.11 -8.27 2.95
N SER A 150 -43.49 -8.99 3.99
CA SER A 150 -44.85 -9.48 4.18
C SER A 150 -45.42 -8.73 5.38
N GLU A 151 -46.16 -7.67 5.09
CA GLU A 151 -47.23 -7.14 5.94
C GLU A 151 -48.54 -7.35 5.17
#